data_AF-A0A3B9FFA9-F1
#
_entry.id   AF-A0A3B9FFA9-F1
#
_cell.length_a   1.000
_cell.length_b   1.000
_cell.length_c   1.000
_cell.angle_alpha   90.00
_cell.angle_beta   90.00
_cell.angle_gamma   90.00
#
_symmetry.space_group_name_H-M   'P 1'
#
loop_
_entity.id
_entity.type
_entity.pdbx_description
1 polymer ?
#
loop_
_entity_poly.entity_id
_entity_poly.type
_entity_poly.pdbx_seq_one_letter_code
_entity_poly.pdbx_strand_id
1 'polypeptide(L)' 'RVANTGMSAGFDAYGRSLGRLELGASGILDVSLPAALAPTIFARFGNMGFFSLIFLMIAAAARLDLNRAIRQ' A
#
# COMPACT_ATOMS: atom_id res chain seq x y z
N ARG A 1 -9.31 -5.57 11.96
CA ARG A 1 -8.21 -6.47 12.39
C ARG A 1 -8.55 -7.06 13.74
N VAL A 2 -8.40 -8.37 13.92
CA VAL A 2 -8.60 -9.06 15.21
C VAL A 2 -7.29 -9.74 15.63
N ALA A 3 -6.93 -9.64 16.90
CA ALA A 3 -5.74 -10.24 17.48
C ALA A 3 -6.08 -10.80 18.88
N ASN A 4 -5.47 -11.93 19.26
CA ASN A 4 -5.77 -12.62 20.52
C ASN A 4 -5.29 -11.84 21.75
N THR A 5 -4.02 -11.43 21.77
CA THR A 5 -3.41 -10.59 22.83
C THR A 5 -2.86 -9.27 22.28
N GLY A 6 -2.83 -9.16 20.95
CA GLY A 6 -2.46 -7.95 20.23
C GLY A 6 -3.59 -6.93 20.18
N MET A 7 -3.31 -5.74 19.65
CA MET A 7 -4.32 -4.71 19.39
C MET A 7 -5.39 -5.19 18.39
N SER A 8 -6.65 -5.25 18.82
CA SER A 8 -7.79 -5.46 17.90
C SER A 8 -8.40 -4.11 17.55
N ALA A 9 -8.72 -3.86 16.28
CA ALA A 9 -9.23 -2.55 15.84
C ALA A 9 -10.02 -2.63 14.53
N GLY A 10 -11.04 -1.79 14.41
CA GLY A 10 -11.79 -1.54 13.17
C GLY A 10 -11.27 -0.30 12.45
N PHE A 11 -11.26 -0.33 11.12
CA PHE A 11 -10.84 0.82 10.31
C PHE A 11 -11.80 1.05 9.14
N ASP A 12 -11.96 2.31 8.74
CA ASP A 12 -12.67 2.65 7.52
C ASP A 12 -11.77 2.53 6.27
N ALA A 13 -12.35 2.76 5.09
CA ALA A 13 -11.65 2.68 3.81
C ALA A 13 -10.59 3.78 3.59
N TYR A 14 -10.54 4.79 4.46
CA TYR A 14 -9.49 5.82 4.48
C TYR A 14 -8.40 5.51 5.53
N GLY A 15 -8.51 4.39 6.25
CA GLY A 15 -7.56 3.99 7.29
C GLY A 15 -7.80 4.66 8.65
N ARG A 16 -8.94 5.32 8.85
CA ARG A 16 -9.28 5.93 10.15
C ARG A 16 -9.79 4.87 11.11
N SER A 17 -9.43 4.98 12.39
CA SER A 17 -9.87 4.05 13.44
C SER A 17 -11.36 4.23 13.74
N LEU A 18 -12.15 3.16 13.61
CA LEU A 18 -13.55 3.10 14.03
C LEU A 18 -13.70 2.70 15.51
N GLY A 19 -12.62 2.20 16.11
CA GLY A 19 -12.56 1.73 17.49
C GLY A 19 -11.41 0.75 17.66
N ARG A 20 -10.90 0.60 18.89
CA ARG A 20 -9.82 -0.36 19.20
C ARG A 20 -9.94 -0.94 20.61
N LEU A 21 -9.42 -2.15 20.78
CA LEU A 21 -9.07 -2.75 22.06
C LEU A 21 -7.56 -2.64 22.23
N GLU A 22 -7.16 -2.17 23.41
CA GLU A 22 -5.75 -2.03 23.78
C GLU A 22 -5.03 -3.38 23.88
N LEU A 23 -3.70 -3.32 23.90
CA LEU A 23 -2.86 -4.50 24.00
C LEU A 23 -3.14 -5.23 25.32
N GLY A 24 -3.32 -6.55 25.25
CA GLY A 24 -3.63 -7.36 26.43
C GLY A 24 -5.02 -7.11 27.04
N ALA A 25 -5.86 -6.27 26.44
CA ALA A 25 -7.24 -6.08 26.91
C ALA A 25 -8.13 -7.23 26.44
N SER A 26 -8.90 -7.79 27.36
CA SER A 26 -9.99 -8.72 27.03
C SER A 26 -11.29 -7.95 26.86
N GLY A 27 -11.95 -8.11 25.72
CA GLY A 27 -13.20 -7.41 25.44
C GLY A 27 -13.75 -7.72 24.05
N ILE A 28 -14.94 -7.20 23.79
CA ILE A 28 -15.61 -7.26 22.50
C ILE A 28 -15.66 -5.85 21.94
N LEU A 29 -15.31 -5.71 20.66
CA LEU A 29 -15.38 -4.45 19.94
C LEU A 29 -16.39 -4.58 18.81
N ASP A 30 -17.57 -3.99 19.00
CA ASP A 30 -18.60 -3.87 17.97
C ASP A 30 -18.53 -2.47 17.35
N VAL A 31 -18.42 -2.41 16.02
CA VAL A 31 -18.27 -1.17 15.27
C VAL A 31 -19.10 -1.23 14.00
N SER A 32 -19.82 -0.15 13.70
CA SER A 32 -20.52 -0.02 12.43
C SER A 32 -19.52 0.19 11.30
N LEU A 33 -19.52 -0.72 10.32
CA LEU A 33 -18.63 -0.65 9.17
C LEU A 33 -19.31 0.10 8.00
N PRO A 34 -18.77 1.24 7.54
CA PRO A 34 -19.30 1.95 6.37
C PRO A 34 -19.20 1.10 5.09
N ALA A 35 -20.01 1.44 4.08
CA ALA A 35 -19.99 0.79 2.78
C ALA A 35 -18.62 0.92 2.09
N ALA A 36 -18.27 -0.07 1.26
CA ALA A 36 -17.02 -0.08 0.51
C ALA A 36 -16.95 1.08 -0.51
N LEU A 37 -15.78 1.70 -0.62
CA LEU A 37 -15.49 2.74 -1.63
C LEU A 37 -15.21 2.12 -3.01
N ALA A 38 -15.27 2.96 -4.04
CA ALA A 38 -14.84 2.58 -5.38
C ALA A 38 -13.34 2.18 -5.41
N PRO A 39 -12.93 1.25 -6.29
CA PRO A 39 -11.53 0.84 -6.42
C PRO A 39 -10.60 2.02 -6.72
N THR A 40 -9.54 2.17 -5.92
CA THR A 40 -8.51 3.20 -6.10
C THR A 40 -7.69 2.97 -7.37
N ILE A 41 -6.92 3.97 -7.79
CA ILE A 41 -5.96 3.84 -8.91
C ILE A 41 -5.00 2.69 -8.65
N PHE A 42 -4.49 2.56 -7.41
CA PHE A 42 -3.62 1.45 -7.03
C PHE A 42 -4.35 0.09 -7.07
N ALA A 43 -5.61 0.01 -6.64
CA ALA A 43 -6.38 -1.23 -6.75
C ALA A 43 -6.61 -1.66 -8.21
N ARG A 44 -6.68 -0.71 -9.15
CA ARG A 44 -6.88 -0.98 -10.59
C ARG A 44 -5.60 -1.37 -11.32
N PHE A 45 -4.49 -0.68 -11.05
CA PHE A 45 -3.24 -0.83 -11.81
C PHE A 45 -2.12 -1.54 -11.02
N GLY A 46 -2.30 -1.75 -9.72
CA GLY A 46 -1.30 -2.34 -8.83
C GLY A 46 0.05 -1.64 -8.96
N ASN A 47 1.11 -2.45 -9.09
CA ASN A 47 2.49 -1.98 -9.20
C ASN A 47 2.92 -1.64 -10.63
N MET A 48 2.01 -1.63 -11.63
CA MET A 48 2.39 -1.38 -13.02
C MET A 48 3.09 -0.03 -13.21
N GLY A 49 2.58 1.03 -12.56
CA GLY A 49 3.22 2.35 -12.60
C GLY A 49 4.64 2.33 -12.03
N PHE A 50 4.83 1.67 -10.89
CA PHE A 50 6.15 1.53 -10.26
C PHE A 50 7.14 0.77 -11.17
N PHE A 51 6.73 -0.37 -11.74
CA PHE A 51 7.58 -1.12 -12.64
C PHE A 51 7.89 -0.36 -13.93
N SER A 52 6.91 0.37 -14.48
CA SER A 52 7.16 1.22 -15.66
C SER A 52 8.25 2.26 -15.41
N LEU A 53 8.26 2.88 -14.22
CA LEU A 53 9.30 3.84 -13.84
C LEU A 53 10.67 3.18 -13.71
N ILE A 54 10.75 1.99 -13.11
CA ILE A 54 12.00 1.21 -13.03
C ILE A 54 12.53 0.91 -14.43
N PHE A 55 11.69 0.41 -15.33
CA PHE A 55 12.11 0.10 -16.70
C PHE A 55 12.58 1.33 -17.45
N LEU A 56 11.91 2.48 -17.28
CA LEU A 56 12.35 3.75 -17.85
C LEU A 56 13.71 4.18 -17.32
N MET A 57 13.95 4.05 -16.02
CA MET A 57 15.26 4.37 -15.42
C MET A 57 16.38 3.46 -15.92
N ILE A 58 16.12 2.15 -16.00
CA ILE A 58 17.09 1.18 -16.54
C ILE A 58 17.39 1.49 -18.01
N ALA A 59 16.36 1.76 -18.82
CA ALA A 59 16.53 2.10 -20.22
C ALA A 59 17.32 3.41 -20.40
N ALA A 60 17.06 4.42 -19.57
CA ALA A 60 17.80 5.68 -19.58
C ALA A 60 19.28 5.46 -19.21
N ALA A 61 19.56 4.69 -18.15
CA ALA A 61 20.93 4.35 -17.75
C ALA A 61 21.68 3.60 -18.86
N ALA A 62 21.07 2.55 -19.42
CA ALA A 62 21.66 1.79 -20.52
C ALA A 62 21.95 2.66 -21.75
N ARG A 63 21.05 3.60 -22.08
CA ARG A 63 21.27 4.55 -23.18
C ARG A 63 22.44 5.49 -22.91
N LEU A 64 22.60 5.97 -21.67
CA LEU A 64 23.71 6.83 -21.30
C LEU A 64 25.06 6.09 -21.36
N ASP A 65 25.10 4.83 -20.91
CA ASP A 65 26.32 4.02 -20.95
C ASP A 65 26.73 3.66 -22.39
N LEU A 66 25.78 3.29 -23.25
CA LEU A 66 26.06 3.07 -24.68
C LEU A 66 26.60 4.34 -25.36
N ASN A 67 26.02 5.50 -25.05
CA ASN A 67 26.47 6.78 -25.58
C ASN A 67 27.89 7.15 -25.11
N ARG A 68 28.30 6.73 -23.91
CA ARG A 68 29.66 6.92 -23.41
C ARG A 68 30.65 6.01 -24.14
N ALA A 69 30.30 4.75 -24.35
CA ALA A 69 31.14 3.77 -25.03
C ALA A 69 31.42 4.15 -26.50
N ILE A 70 30.45 4.71 -27.22
CA ILE A 70 30.63 5.15 -28.62
C ILE A 70 31.55 6.39 -28.76
N ARG A 71 31.66 7.20 -27.70
CA ARG A 71 32.46 8.43 -27.70
C ARG A 71 33.93 8.22 -27.32
N GLN A 72 34.29 7.04 -26.84
CA GLN A 72 35.66 6.64 -26.53
C GLN A 72 36.24 5.85 -27.71
#